data_AF-A0A415GM10-F1
#
_entry.id   AF-A0A415GM10-F1
#
_cell.length_a   1.000
_cell.length_b   1.000
_cell.length_c   1.000
_cell.angle_alpha   90.00
_cell.angle_beta   90.00
_cell.angle_gamma   90.00
#
_symmetry.space_group_name_H-M   'P 1'
#
loop_
_entity.id
_entity.type
_entity.pdbx_description
1 polymer ?
#
loop_
_entity_poly.entity_id
_entity_poly.type
_entity_poly.pdbx_seq_one_letter_code
_entity_poly.pdbx_strand_id
1 'polypeptide(L)' 'MTYECCCSDITLSEWQKKMNGVKPINYKWLVNKIKKYIPQLYEALALEYYNPYENKCGVNQDYYILVHSSVEYFIKKK' A
#
# COMPACT_ATOMS: atom_id res chain seq x y z
N MET A 1 -5.25 6.44 -9.58
CA MET A 1 -4.39 5.66 -8.67
C MET A 1 -3.04 6.33 -8.55
N THR A 2 -2.70 6.78 -7.35
CA THR A 2 -1.49 7.55 -7.06
C THR A 2 -0.94 7.16 -5.70
N TYR A 3 0.39 7.18 -5.57
CA TYR A 3 1.03 7.09 -4.25
C TYR A 3 0.75 8.39 -3.51
N GLU A 4 0.19 8.32 -2.30
CA GLU A 4 -0.18 9.51 -1.53
C GLU A 4 0.83 9.79 -0.41
N CYS A 5 1.10 8.80 0.44
CA CYS A 5 2.02 8.91 1.57
C CYS A 5 2.34 7.52 2.14
N CYS A 6 3.35 7.42 3.00
CA CYS A 6 3.54 6.28 3.88
C CYS A 6 3.27 6.65 5.35
N CYS A 7 3.24 5.64 6.23
CA CYS A 7 2.91 5.85 7.64
C CYS A 7 3.88 6.75 8.40
N SER A 8 5.12 6.94 7.91
CA SER A 8 6.06 7.91 8.51
C SER A 8 5.77 9.37 8.15
N ASP A 9 4.97 9.61 7.10
CA ASP A 9 4.67 10.96 6.60
C ASP A 9 3.45 11.60 7.31
N ILE A 10 2.73 10.84 8.14
CA ILE A 10 1.43 11.23 8.70
C ILE A 10 1.37 11.05 10.21
N THR A 11 0.42 11.72 10.84
CA THR A 11 0.14 11.54 12.27
C THR A 11 -0.58 10.21 12.55
N LEU A 12 -0.53 9.75 13.80
CA LEU A 12 -1.27 8.55 14.22
C LEU A 12 -2.79 8.69 13.98
N SER A 13 -3.35 9.88 14.15
CA SER A 13 -4.79 10.12 13.91
C SER A 13 -5.15 9.98 12.43
N GLU A 14 -4.30 10.49 11.54
CA GLU A 14 -4.49 10.32 10.09
C GLU A 14 -4.31 8.87 9.66
N TRP A 15 -3.31 8.18 10.22
CA TRP A 15 -3.10 6.75 10.01
C TRP A 15 -4.35 5.95 10.41
N GLN A 16 -4.91 6.20 11.60
CA GLN A 16 -6.14 5.53 12.06
C GLN A 16 -7.31 5.75 11.11
N LYS A 17 -7.47 6.97 10.57
CA LYS A 17 -8.50 7.28 9.57
C LYS A 17 -8.26 6.51 8.27
N LYS A 18 -7.04 6.48 7.75
CA LYS A 18 -6.70 5.76 6.50
C LYS A 18 -6.80 4.24 6.65
N MET A 19 -6.54 3.71 7.83
CA MET A 19 -6.66 2.29 8.16
C MET A 19 -8.09 1.84 8.50
N ASN A 20 -9.03 2.78 8.62
CA ASN A 20 -10.41 2.44 8.95
C ASN A 20 -11.04 1.54 7.88
N GLY A 21 -11.67 0.45 8.33
CA GLY A 21 -12.40 -0.48 7.47
C GLY A 21 -11.54 -1.28 6.49
N VAL A 22 -10.23 -1.36 6.71
CA VAL A 22 -9.32 -2.11 5.84
C VAL A 22 -9.61 -3.61 5.90
N LYS A 23 -9.73 -4.22 4.71
CA LYS A 23 -9.88 -5.66 4.53
C LYS A 23 -8.66 -6.22 3.81
N PRO A 24 -8.32 -7.51 4.02
CA PRO A 24 -7.24 -8.15 3.28
C PRO A 24 -7.43 -8.05 1.76
N ILE A 25 -6.33 -7.98 1.03
CA ILE A 25 -6.32 -7.98 -0.44
C ILE A 25 -5.37 -9.05 -0.96
N ASN A 26 -5.62 -9.53 -2.18
CA ASN A 26 -4.66 -10.37 -2.88
C ASN A 26 -3.38 -9.58 -3.19
N TYR A 27 -2.27 -9.94 -2.54
CA TYR A 27 -0.98 -9.26 -2.68
C TYR A 27 -0.46 -9.24 -4.12
N LYS A 28 -0.46 -10.39 -4.80
CA LYS A 28 0.01 -10.50 -6.20
C LYS A 28 -0.77 -9.58 -7.14
N TRP A 29 -2.09 -9.48 -6.95
CA TRP A 29 -2.94 -8.57 -7.71
C TRP A 29 -2.59 -7.11 -7.42
N LEU A 30 -2.37 -6.75 -6.15
CA LEU A 30 -1.97 -5.41 -5.76
C LEU A 30 -0.62 -5.02 -6.37
N VAL A 31 0.39 -5.87 -6.26
CA VAL A 31 1.72 -5.63 -6.84
C VAL A 31 1.63 -5.45 -8.36
N ASN A 32 0.85 -6.26 -9.07
CA ASN A 32 0.62 -6.10 -10.51
C ASN A 32 -0.08 -4.78 -10.87
N LYS A 33 -1.01 -4.29 -10.02
CA LYS A 33 -1.60 -2.95 -10.19
C LYS A 33 -0.55 -1.87 -9.99
N ILE A 34 0.26 -1.95 -8.94
CA ILE A 34 1.32 -0.97 -8.65
C ILE A 34 2.31 -0.92 -9.81
N LYS A 35 2.80 -2.07 -10.28
CA LYS A 35 3.68 -2.16 -11.46
C LYS A 35 3.10 -1.46 -12.69
N LYS A 36 1.79 -1.61 -12.93
CA LYS A 36 1.12 -1.04 -14.11
C LYS A 36 0.90 0.47 -14.00
N TYR A 37 0.51 0.98 -12.84
CA TYR A 37 0.02 2.36 -12.70
C TYR A 37 0.96 3.30 -11.94
N ILE A 38 1.88 2.76 -11.14
CA ILE A 38 2.87 3.52 -10.36
C ILE A 38 4.22 2.78 -10.43
N PRO A 39 4.81 2.61 -11.63
CA PRO A 39 6.02 1.81 -11.80
C PRO A 39 7.20 2.34 -10.97
N GLN A 40 7.34 3.66 -10.81
CA GLN A 40 8.35 4.23 -9.92
C GLN A 40 8.26 3.75 -8.46
N LEU A 41 7.06 3.52 -7.92
CA LEU A 41 6.91 2.95 -6.57
C LEU A 41 7.26 1.47 -6.54
N TYR A 42 6.95 0.73 -7.62
CA TYR A 42 7.31 -0.67 -7.76
C TYR A 42 8.83 -0.87 -7.72
N GLU A 43 9.56 -0.09 -8.52
CA GLU A 43 11.03 -0.13 -8.56
C GLU A 43 11.65 0.38 -7.27
N ALA A 44 11.15 1.49 -6.71
CA ALA A 44 11.70 2.07 -5.48
C ALA A 44 11.60 1.14 -4.26
N LEU A 45 10.58 0.27 -4.23
CA LEU A 45 10.36 -0.70 -3.16
C LEU A 45 10.81 -2.11 -3.53
N ALA A 46 11.43 -2.31 -4.70
CA ALA A 46 11.92 -3.60 -5.18
C ALA A 46 10.87 -4.73 -5.03
N LEU A 47 9.63 -4.48 -5.48
CA LEU A 47 8.48 -5.37 -5.27
C LEU A 47 8.52 -6.67 -6.08
N GLU A 48 9.55 -6.87 -6.90
CA GLU A 48 9.91 -8.15 -7.52
C GLU A 48 10.43 -9.19 -6.51
N TYR A 49 10.95 -8.75 -5.36
CA TYR A 49 11.45 -9.65 -4.32
C TYR A 49 10.37 -10.06 -3.33
N TYR A 50 10.64 -11.13 -2.59
CA TYR A 50 9.74 -11.65 -1.57
C TYR A 50 9.45 -10.59 -0.49
N ASN A 51 8.17 -10.42 -0.15
CA ASN A 51 7.73 -9.52 0.90
C ASN A 51 7.12 -10.31 2.07
N PRO A 52 7.77 -10.36 3.24
CA PRO A 52 7.25 -11.08 4.40
C PRO A 52 5.98 -10.46 5.01
N TYR A 53 5.60 -9.23 4.58
CA TYR A 53 4.42 -8.52 5.04
C TYR A 53 3.24 -8.59 4.05
N GLU A 54 3.29 -9.47 3.06
CA GLU A 54 2.24 -9.59 2.04
C GLU A 54 0.83 -9.78 2.64
N ASN A 55 0.72 -10.48 3.77
CA ASN A 55 -0.53 -10.74 4.47
C ASN A 55 -1.05 -9.56 5.31
N LYS A 56 -0.27 -8.47 5.40
CA LYS A 56 -0.68 -7.21 6.05
C LYS A 56 -1.21 -6.19 5.05
N CYS A 57 -1.09 -6.46 3.76
CA CYS A 57 -1.65 -5.61 2.71
C CYS A 57 -3.18 -5.63 2.76
N GLY A 58 -3.79 -4.52 2.39
CA GLY A 58 -5.24 -4.38 2.46
C GLY A 58 -5.84 -3.34 1.54
N VAL A 59 -7.14 -3.18 1.68
CA VAL A 59 -7.95 -2.27 0.88
C VAL A 59 -9.15 -1.79 1.68
N ASN A 60 -9.47 -0.50 1.58
CA ASN A 60 -10.74 0.05 2.05
C ASN A 60 -11.43 0.82 0.93
N GLN A 61 -12.37 1.71 1.24
CA GLN A 61 -13.08 2.49 0.22
C GLN A 61 -12.13 3.35 -0.63
N ASP A 62 -11.15 3.99 0.00
CA ASP A 62 -10.34 5.05 -0.60
C ASP A 62 -8.95 4.60 -1.04
N TYR A 63 -8.36 3.61 -0.36
CA TYR A 63 -6.96 3.24 -0.48
C TYR A 63 -6.77 1.77 -0.81
N TYR A 64 -5.73 1.49 -1.59
CA TYR A 64 -4.95 0.27 -1.46
C TYR A 64 -3.82 0.52 -0.47
N ILE A 65 -3.53 -0.45 0.39
CA ILE A 65 -2.47 -0.36 1.39
C ILE A 65 -1.51 -1.49 1.11
N LEU A 66 -0.32 -1.10 0.63
CA LEU A 66 0.83 -1.99 0.51
C LEU A 66 1.60 -1.93 1.82
N VAL A 67 1.93 -3.07 2.42
CA VAL A 67 2.84 -3.13 3.57
C VAL A 67 4.14 -3.75 3.09
N HIS A 68 5.25 -3.02 3.22
CA HIS A 68 6.58 -3.47 2.81
C HIS A 68 7.62 -2.90 3.77
N SER A 69 8.59 -3.71 4.20
CA SER A 69 9.60 -3.31 5.21
C SER A 69 8.99 -2.70 6.48
N SER A 70 7.89 -3.28 6.98
CA SER A 70 7.11 -2.74 8.11
C SER A 70 6.57 -1.32 7.94
N VAL A 71 6.44 -0.83 6.70
CA VAL A 71 5.88 0.48 6.36
C VAL A 71 4.58 0.28 5.58
N GLU A 72 3.50 0.94 6.00
CA GLU A 72 2.27 1.05 5.21
C GLU A 72 2.39 2.18 4.18
N TYR A 73 2.22 1.84 2.91
CA TYR A 73 2.15 2.78 1.79
C TYR A 73 0.69 2.92 1.35
N PHE A 74 0.16 4.14 1.49
CA PHE A 74 -1.21 4.48 1.15
C PHE A 74 -1.31 4.91 -0.32
N ILE A 75 -1.99 4.10 -1.11
CA ILE A 75 -2.16 4.30 -2.56
C ILE A 75 -3.61 4.65 -2.83
N LYS A 76 -3.89 5.90 -3.19
CA LYS A 76 -5.25 6.38 -3.46
C LYS A 76 -5.80 5.71 -4.70
N LYS A 77 -7.06 5.24 -4.67
CA LYS A 77 -7.67 4.52 -5.81
C LYS A 77 -8.03 5.43 -6.98
N LYS A 78 -8.61 6.59 -6.70
CA LYS A 78 -8.93 7.63 -7.68
C LYS A 78 -7.78 8.63 -7.68
#